data_AF-A0AAV1AKF0-F1
#
_entry.id   AF-A0AAV1AKF0-F1
#
_cell.length_a   1.000
_cell.length_b   1.000
_cell.length_c   1.000
_cell.angle_alpha   90.00
_cell.angle_beta   90.00
_cell.angle_gamma   90.00
#
_symmetry.space_group_name_H-M   'P 1'
#
loop_
_entity.id
_entity.type
_entity.pdbx_description
1 polymer ?
#
loop_
_entity_poly.entity_id
_entity_poly.type
_entity_poly.pdbx_seq_one_letter_code
_entity_poly.pdbx_strand_id
1 'polypeptide(L)'
;MAEVTLIAHLLNQTLSPDAAAVRAATDELDRLSPTPHFPFHLLSISTGGENQGQKIAAATYLKNHTRRNVDSSGATPSNVSKEFKDQLMQALLQVEFPVLKILVEVFRVVAAADFVKQSLWPDLVPNLQSAIQNSHLINDPFSIF
;
A
#
# COMPACT_ATOMS: atom_id res chain seq x y z
N MET A 1 -12.65 -9.92 -6.56
CA MET A 1 -11.67 -10.73 -7.32
C MET A 1 -11.46 -10.19 -8.74
N ALA A 2 -12.51 -10.00 -9.55
CA ALA A 2 -12.36 -9.51 -10.93
C ALA A 2 -11.60 -8.16 -11.05
N GLU A 3 -11.86 -7.21 -10.15
CA GLU A 3 -11.20 -5.89 -10.18
C GLU A 3 -9.71 -5.96 -9.79
N VAL A 4 -9.34 -6.81 -8.83
CA VAL A 4 -7.93 -7.05 -8.46
C VAL A 4 -7.17 -7.64 -9.65
N THR A 5 -7.76 -8.62 -10.35
CA THR A 5 -7.17 -9.22 -11.55
C THR A 5 -7.00 -8.20 -12.67
N LEU A 6 -7.98 -7.32 -12.88
CA LEU A 6 -7.87 -6.23 -13.85
C LEU A 6 -6.73 -5.26 -13.48
N ILE A 7 -6.69 -4.78 -12.23
CA ILE A 7 -5.64 -3.87 -11.77
C ILE A 7 -4.26 -4.52 -11.88
N ALA A 8 -4.14 -5.80 -11.50
CA ALA A 8 -2.92 -6.58 -11.64
C ALA A 8 -2.46 -6.69 -13.11
N HIS A 9 -3.40 -6.88 -14.04
CA HIS A 9 -3.12 -6.90 -15.48
C HIS A 9 -2.63 -5.54 -15.99
N LEU A 10 -3.32 -4.45 -15.64
CA LEU A 10 -2.94 -3.09 -16.02
C LEU A 10 -1.55 -2.73 -15.45
N LEU A 11 -1.27 -3.12 -14.21
CA LEU A 11 0.06 -2.92 -13.61
C LEU A 11 1.17 -3.64 -14.40
N ASN A 12 0.92 -4.86 -14.90
CA ASN A 12 1.88 -5.54 -15.77
C ASN A 12 2.08 -4.79 -17.10
N GLN A 13 1.03 -4.21 -17.66
CA GLN A 13 1.13 -3.40 -18.89
C GLN A 13 1.95 -2.12 -18.69
N THR A 14 1.95 -1.54 -17.48
CA THR A 14 2.83 -0.39 -17.17
C THR A 14 4.32 -0.72 -17.14
N LEU A 15 4.67 -2.01 -17.14
CA LEU A 15 6.05 -2.51 -17.24
C LEU A 15 6.44 -2.89 -18.68
N SER A 16 5.53 -2.75 -19.63
CA SER A 16 5.76 -3.07 -21.05
C SER A 16 6.78 -2.12 -21.69
N PRO A 17 7.59 -2.57 -22.66
CA PRO A 17 8.42 -1.67 -23.47
C PRO A 17 7.59 -0.82 -24.45
N ASP A 18 6.31 -1.16 -24.69
CA ASP A 18 5.41 -0.40 -25.56
C ASP A 18 4.83 0.82 -24.83
N ALA A 19 5.26 2.01 -25.25
CA ALA A 19 4.80 3.28 -24.70
C ALA A 19 3.28 3.50 -24.86
N ALA A 20 2.65 2.97 -25.91
CA ALA A 20 1.21 3.09 -26.09
C ALA A 20 0.46 2.24 -25.06
N ALA A 21 0.89 1.00 -24.85
CA ALA A 21 0.35 0.12 -23.82
C ALA A 21 0.55 0.69 -22.40
N VAL A 22 1.73 1.22 -22.10
CA VAL A 22 2.01 1.85 -20.80
C VAL A 22 1.05 3.02 -20.55
N ARG A 23 0.89 3.91 -21.54
CA ARG A 23 0.00 5.06 -21.39
C ARG A 23 -1.46 4.66 -21.22
N ALA A 24 -1.95 3.73 -22.04
CA ALA A 24 -3.32 3.24 -21.94
C ALA A 24 -3.59 2.60 -20.56
N ALA A 25 -2.65 1.80 -20.05
CA ALA A 25 -2.77 1.19 -18.74
C ALA A 25 -2.75 2.22 -17.61
N THR A 26 -1.88 3.23 -17.70
CA THR A 26 -1.83 4.33 -16.73
C THR A 26 -3.11 5.14 -16.71
N ASP A 27 -3.65 5.49 -17.88
CA ASP A 27 -4.90 6.26 -18.00
C ASP A 27 -6.07 5.49 -17.37
N GLU A 28 -6.15 4.18 -17.59
CA GLU A 28 -7.19 3.33 -17.00
C GLU A 28 -7.02 3.17 -15.47
N LEU A 29 -5.78 3.02 -14.99
CA LEU A 29 -5.48 3.00 -13.55
C LEU A 29 -5.86 4.31 -12.87
N ASP A 30 -5.59 5.46 -13.50
CA ASP A 30 -6.00 6.76 -12.98
C ASP A 30 -7.53 6.94 -13.00
N ARG A 31 -8.23 6.32 -13.96
CA ARG A 31 -9.71 6.27 -13.98
C ARG A 31 -10.30 5.45 -12.81
N LEU A 32 -9.61 4.40 -12.40
CA LEU A 32 -9.99 3.57 -11.24
C LEU A 32 -9.57 4.20 -9.90
N SER A 33 -8.59 5.12 -9.91
CA SER A 33 -8.05 5.75 -8.71
C SER A 33 -9.09 6.38 -7.75
N PRO A 34 -10.23 6.95 -8.19
CA PRO A 34 -11.20 7.55 -7.26
C PRO A 34 -12.00 6.52 -6.47
N THR A 35 -11.96 5.22 -6.80
CA THR A 35 -12.77 4.23 -6.10
C THR A 35 -12.23 3.98 -4.69
N PRO A 36 -13.10 3.89 -3.65
CA PRO A 36 -12.64 3.73 -2.26
C PRO A 36 -11.81 2.47 -2.00
N HIS A 37 -11.99 1.43 -2.81
CA HIS A 37 -11.32 0.13 -2.65
C HIS A 37 -9.99 0.07 -3.43
N PHE A 38 -9.71 1.05 -4.29
CA PHE A 38 -8.50 1.07 -5.10
C PHE A 38 -7.20 0.97 -4.28
N PRO A 39 -7.02 1.71 -3.16
CA PRO A 39 -5.81 1.59 -2.33
C PRO A 39 -5.65 0.19 -1.74
N PHE A 40 -6.76 -0.46 -1.35
CA PHE A 40 -6.77 -1.82 -0.82
C PHE A 40 -6.34 -2.84 -1.88
N HIS A 41 -6.80 -2.68 -3.12
CA HIS A 41 -6.37 -3.53 -4.24
C HIS A 41 -4.87 -3.39 -4.52
N LEU A 42 -4.36 -2.15 -4.55
CA LEU A 42 -2.92 -1.92 -4.72
C LEU A 42 -2.09 -2.51 -3.58
N LEU A 43 -2.55 -2.38 -2.33
CA LEU A 43 -1.87 -2.97 -1.18
C LEU A 43 -1.86 -4.51 -1.26
N SER A 44 -3.00 -5.12 -1.59
CA SER A 44 -3.12 -6.57 -1.77
C SER A 44 -2.21 -7.11 -2.89
N ILE A 45 -2.11 -6.40 -4.01
CA ILE A 45 -1.21 -6.79 -5.11
C ILE A 45 0.26 -6.56 -4.72
N SER A 46 0.57 -5.52 -3.94
CA SER A 46 1.95 -5.29 -3.47
C SER A 46 2.46 -6.41 -2.55
N THR A 47 1.57 -7.08 -1.81
CA THR A 47 1.94 -8.19 -0.90
C THR A 47 1.83 -9.55 -1.58
N GLY A 48 0.81 -9.77 -2.41
CA GLY A 48 0.47 -11.06 -3.01
C GLY A 48 0.62 -11.16 -4.54
N GLY A 49 1.21 -10.16 -5.20
CA GLY A 49 1.35 -10.14 -6.66
C GLY A 49 2.16 -11.31 -7.23
N GLU A 50 1.96 -11.58 -8.52
CA GLU A 50 2.49 -12.77 -9.22
C GLU A 50 4.01 -12.72 -9.38
N ASN A 51 4.56 -11.53 -9.59
CA ASN A 51 5.99 -11.31 -9.79
C ASN A 51 6.46 -10.03 -9.10
N GLN A 52 7.77 -9.93 -8.87
CA GLN A 52 8.36 -8.81 -8.13
C GLN A 52 8.14 -7.46 -8.83
N GLY A 53 8.17 -7.42 -10.16
CA GLY A 53 7.87 -6.21 -10.93
C GLY A 53 6.45 -5.69 -10.67
N GLN A 54 5.46 -6.57 -10.70
CA GLN A 54 4.06 -6.25 -10.43
C GLN A 54 3.87 -5.75 -8.98
N LYS A 55 4.50 -6.40 -8.00
CA LYS A 55 4.45 -5.97 -6.59
C LYS A 55 5.02 -4.56 -6.41
N ILE A 56 6.17 -4.28 -7.05
CA ILE A 56 6.82 -2.95 -7.04
C ILE A 56 5.94 -1.91 -7.75
N ALA A 57 5.35 -2.25 -8.90
CA ALA A 57 4.46 -1.36 -9.63
C ALA A 57 3.24 -0.98 -8.78
N ALA A 58 2.61 -1.97 -8.12
CA ALA A 58 1.48 -1.75 -7.23
C ALA A 58 1.83 -0.84 -6.06
N ALA A 59 2.94 -1.11 -5.36
CA ALA A 59 3.41 -0.29 -4.26
C ALA A 59 3.75 1.15 -4.70
N THR A 60 4.33 1.30 -5.89
CA THR A 60 4.67 2.61 -6.46
C THR A 60 3.41 3.41 -6.80
N TYR A 61 2.41 2.77 -7.39
CA TYR A 61 1.11 3.39 -7.64
C TYR A 61 0.42 3.80 -6.34
N LEU A 62 0.48 2.94 -5.32
CA LEU A 62 -0.09 3.23 -4.01
C LEU A 62 0.57 4.46 -3.39
N LYS A 63 1.90 4.54 -3.42
CA LYS A 63 2.65 5.72 -2.98
C LYS A 63 2.19 6.99 -3.69
N ASN A 64 2.11 6.94 -5.01
CA ASN A 64 1.69 8.11 -5.80
C ASN A 64 0.23 8.49 -5.52
N HIS A 65 -0.64 7.51 -5.29
CA HIS A 65 -2.03 7.73 -4.92
C HIS A 65 -2.14 8.38 -3.53
N THR A 66 -1.46 7.83 -2.52
CA THR A 66 -1.44 8.38 -1.15
C THR A 66 -0.88 9.80 -1.12
N ARG A 67 0.22 10.07 -1.83
CA ARG A 67 0.78 11.43 -1.92
C ARG A 67 -0.18 12.44 -2.54
N ARG A 68 -1.02 12.02 -3.49
CA ARG A 68 -2.01 12.88 -4.17
C ARG A 68 -3.24 13.16 -3.29
N ASN A 69 -3.66 12.18 -2.49
CA ASN A 69 -4.95 12.23 -1.78
C ASN A 69 -4.84 12.56 -0.29
N VAL A 70 -3.69 12.32 0.34
CA VAL A 70 -3.46 12.71 1.74
C VAL A 70 -2.94 14.14 1.76
N ASP A 71 -3.73 15.04 2.35
CA ASP A 71 -3.33 16.44 2.48
C ASP A 71 -2.05 16.56 3.31
N SER A 72 -0.95 16.89 2.63
CA SER A 72 0.35 17.09 3.26
C SER A 72 0.38 18.38 4.10
N SER A 73 -0.59 19.29 3.93
CA SER A 73 -0.72 20.50 4.75
C SER A 73 -1.18 20.16 6.18
N GLY A 74 -2.00 19.11 6.34
CA GLY A 74 -2.56 18.67 7.62
C GLY A 74 -3.72 19.52 8.13
N ALA A 75 -4.29 20.36 7.27
CA ALA A 75 -5.47 21.17 7.59
C ALA A 75 -6.75 20.33 7.74
N THR A 76 -6.79 19.14 7.14
CA THR A 76 -7.90 18.19 7.25
C THR A 76 -7.42 16.79 7.63
N PRO A 77 -8.23 15.98 8.34
CA PRO A 77 -7.92 14.58 8.58
C PRO A 77 -7.72 13.81 7.29
N SER A 78 -6.76 12.89 7.26
CA SER A 78 -6.67 12.01 6.10
C SER A 78 -7.95 11.18 6.04
N ASN A 79 -8.49 11.02 4.83
CA ASN A 79 -9.63 10.14 4.57
C ASN A 79 -9.24 8.64 4.61
N VAL A 80 -8.07 8.32 5.16
CA VAL A 80 -7.56 6.96 5.26
C VAL A 80 -8.22 6.24 6.44
N SER A 81 -8.98 5.20 6.13
CA SER A 81 -9.69 4.41 7.14
C SER A 81 -8.73 3.68 8.09
N LYS A 82 -9.20 3.40 9.30
CA LYS A 82 -8.48 2.54 10.27
C LYS A 82 -8.15 1.18 9.68
N GLU A 83 -9.09 0.60 8.92
CA GLU A 83 -8.88 -0.70 8.28
C GLU A 83 -7.70 -0.69 7.32
N PHE A 84 -7.57 0.34 6.49
CA PHE A 84 -6.42 0.48 5.60
C PHE A 84 -5.10 0.60 6.37
N LYS A 85 -5.09 1.38 7.46
CA LYS A 85 -3.93 1.55 8.33
C LYS A 85 -3.48 0.22 8.95
N ASP A 86 -4.42 -0.57 9.45
CA ASP A 86 -4.15 -1.87 10.05
C ASP A 86 -3.59 -2.85 8.99
N GLN A 87 -4.16 -2.88 7.78
CA GLN A 87 -3.64 -3.71 6.68
C GLN A 87 -2.26 -3.25 6.21
N LEU A 88 -2.01 -1.93 6.13
CA LEU A 88 -0.70 -1.38 5.77
C LEU A 88 0.36 -1.79 6.79
N MET A 89 0.05 -1.76 8.09
CA MET A 89 0.95 -2.23 9.13
C MET A 89 1.32 -3.70 8.97
N GLN A 90 0.33 -4.56 8.71
CA GLN A 90 0.59 -5.98 8.47
C GLN A 90 1.45 -6.19 7.23
N ALA A 91 1.17 -5.46 6.14
CA ALA A 91 1.96 -5.53 4.93
C ALA A 91 3.44 -5.18 5.17
N LEU A 92 3.75 -4.14 5.96
CA LEU A 92 5.13 -3.76 6.28
C LEU A 92 5.93 -4.86 6.98
N LEU A 93 5.27 -5.79 7.67
CA LEU A 93 5.92 -6.90 8.38
C LEU A 93 6.13 -8.14 7.49
N GLN A 94 5.41 -8.24 6.37
CA GLN A 94 5.33 -9.46 5.56
C GLN A 94 5.99 -9.35 4.19
N VAL A 95 6.19 -8.13 3.66
CA VAL A 95 6.71 -7.95 2.30
C VAL A 95 8.23 -8.04 2.20
N GLU A 96 8.71 -8.40 1.00
CA GLU A 96 10.13 -8.38 0.65
C GLU A 96 10.73 -6.96 0.68
N PHE A 97 12.03 -6.87 0.92
CA PHE A 97 12.75 -5.60 1.06
C PHE A 97 12.54 -4.56 -0.07
N PRO A 98 12.49 -4.92 -1.36
CA PRO A 98 12.23 -3.94 -2.43
C PRO A 98 10.86 -3.28 -2.32
N VAL A 99 9.83 -4.04 -1.95
CA VAL A 99 8.47 -3.56 -1.76
C VAL A 99 8.36 -2.78 -0.45
N LEU A 100 9.00 -3.29 0.62
CA LEU A 100 9.04 -2.66 1.93
C LEU A 100 9.50 -1.21 1.86
N LYS A 101 10.59 -0.93 1.12
CA LYS A 101 11.11 0.44 0.95
C LYS A 101 10.04 1.42 0.47
N ILE A 102 9.21 0.98 -0.48
CA ILE A 102 8.18 1.81 -1.08
C ILE A 102 6.99 1.96 -0.12
N LEU A 103 6.55 0.87 0.51
CA LEU A 103 5.44 0.90 1.47
C LEU A 103 5.78 1.74 2.71
N VAL A 104 7.05 1.81 3.13
CA VAL A 104 7.49 2.72 4.20
C VAL A 104 7.27 4.19 3.82
N GLU A 105 7.44 4.57 2.55
CA GLU A 105 7.11 5.93 2.10
C GLU A 105 5.61 6.21 2.20
N VAL A 106 4.75 5.24 1.84
CA VAL A 106 3.28 5.33 2.01
C VAL A 106 2.96 5.55 3.49
N PHE A 107 3.51 4.69 4.34
CA PHE A 107 3.32 4.74 5.78
C PHE A 107 3.73 6.08 6.38
N ARG A 108 4.88 6.64 5.99
CA ARG A 108 5.35 7.94 6.47
C ARG A 108 4.36 9.06 6.16
N VAL A 109 3.77 9.07 4.96
CA VAL A 109 2.78 10.09 4.57
C VAL A 109 1.52 9.98 5.44
N VAL A 110 0.98 8.76 5.62
CA VAL A 110 -0.21 8.52 6.45
C VAL A 110 0.06 8.84 7.92
N ALA A 111 1.19 8.39 8.47
CA ALA A 111 1.58 8.66 9.85
C ALA A 111 1.80 10.15 10.12
N ALA A 112 2.41 10.88 9.17
CA ALA A 112 2.58 12.32 9.31
C ALA A 112 1.24 13.07 9.35
N ALA A 113 0.25 12.65 8.54
CA ALA A 113 -1.06 13.27 8.54
C ALA A 113 -1.87 12.94 9.81
N ASP A 114 -1.93 11.66 10.19
CA ASP A 114 -2.89 11.20 11.19
C ASP A 114 -2.30 11.00 12.58
N PHE A 115 -1.04 10.59 12.70
CA PHE A 115 -0.40 10.39 14.00
C PHE A 115 0.26 11.68 14.50
N VAL A 116 1.12 12.30 13.68
CA VAL A 116 1.95 13.44 14.11
C VAL A 116 1.12 14.72 14.27
N LYS A 117 0.20 14.98 13.34
CA LYS A 117 -0.51 16.26 13.30
C LYS A 117 -1.83 16.25 14.05
N GLN A 118 -2.52 15.11 14.14
CA GLN A 118 -3.90 15.06 14.62
C GLN A 118 -4.16 14.02 15.71
N SER A 119 -3.16 13.20 16.08
CA SER A 119 -3.31 12.13 17.10
C SER A 119 -4.48 11.16 16.84
N LEU A 120 -4.85 10.97 15.59
CA LEU A 120 -5.95 10.10 15.12
C LEU A 120 -5.51 8.65 14.87
N TRP A 121 -4.31 8.27 15.30
CA TRP A 121 -3.79 6.92 15.17
C TRP A 121 -3.07 6.44 16.46
N PRO A 122 -3.77 6.40 17.60
CA PRO A 122 -3.16 6.06 18.89
C PRO A 122 -2.55 4.64 18.92
N ASP A 123 -3.09 3.72 18.14
CA ASP A 123 -2.67 2.32 18.10
C ASP A 123 -1.32 2.10 17.40
N LEU A 124 -0.76 3.14 16.75
CA LEU A 124 0.45 2.99 15.94
C LEU A 124 1.65 2.50 16.77
N VAL A 125 1.95 3.18 17.88
CA VAL A 125 3.12 2.86 18.72
C VAL A 125 2.95 1.50 19.41
N PRO A 126 1.80 1.20 20.06
CA PRO A 126 1.56 -0.13 20.63
C PRO A 126 1.69 -1.28 19.62
N ASN A 127 1.17 -1.11 18.40
CA ASN A 127 1.24 -2.15 17.38
C ASN A 127 2.68 -2.38 16.88
N LEU A 128 3.46 -1.31 16.69
CA LEU A 128 4.88 -1.45 16.34
C LEU A 128 5.69 -2.11 17.46
N GLN A 129 5.43 -1.75 18.72
CA GLN A 129 6.07 -2.39 19.87
C GLN A 129 5.76 -3.89 19.93
N SER A 130 4.49 -4.25 19.77
CA SER A 130 4.06 -5.65 19.73
C SER A 130 4.72 -6.42 18.59
N ALA A 131 4.80 -5.83 17.39
CA ALA A 131 5.44 -6.47 16.24
C ALA A 131 6.94 -6.73 16.47
N ILE A 132 7.64 -5.80 17.12
CA ILE A 132 9.06 -5.96 17.48
C ILE A 132 9.23 -7.04 18.54
N GLN A 133 8.38 -7.06 19.57
CA GLN A 133 8.44 -8.07 20.63
C GLN A 133 8.12 -9.47 20.11
N ASN A 134 7.19 -9.57 19.16
CA ASN A 134 6.73 -10.82 18.56
C ASN A 134 7.45 -11.14 17.24
N SER A 135 8.55 -10.46 16.90
CA SER A 135 9.23 -10.64 15.62
C SER A 135 9.75 -12.07 15.40
N HIS A 136 9.97 -12.81 16.48
CA HIS A 136 10.34 -14.23 16.45
C HIS A 136 9.23 -15.13 15.87
N LEU A 137 7.96 -14.74 16.00
CA LEU A 137 6.81 -15.48 15.46
C LEU A 137 6.56 -15.19 13.97
N ILE A 138 7.07 -14.06 13.47
CA ILE A 138 6.86 -13.61 12.08
C ILE A 138 7.68 -14.45 11.09
N ASN A 139 8.76 -15.09 11.56
CA ASN A 139 9.66 -15.90 10.73
C ASN A 139 9.40 -17.42 10.82
N ASP A 140 8.38 -17.88 11.54
CA ASP A 140 8.15 -19.30 11.75
C ASP A 140 7.09 -19.83 10.76
N PRO A 141 7.45 -20.67 9.76
CA PRO A 141 6.50 -21.17 8.76
C PRO A 141 5.48 -22.18 9.31
N PHE A 142 5.42 -22.38 10.63
CA PHE A 142 4.61 -23.43 11.27
C PHE A 142 3.69 -22.96 12.41
N SER A 143 3.37 -21.67 12.51
CA SER A 143 2.31 -21.25 13.45
C SER A 143 0.98 -21.05 12.73
N ILE A 144 0.37 -22.17 12.33
CA ILE A 144 -1.04 -22.26 11.93
C ILE A 144 -1.85 -22.48 13.22
N PHE A 145 -2.84 -21.63 13.48
CA PHE A 145 -4.05 -22.05 14.20
C PHE A 145 -4.99 -22.71 13.19
#